data_AF-A0A1Q3EEE2-F1
#
_entry.id   AF-A0A1Q3EEE2-F1
#
_cell.length_a   1.000
_cell.length_b   1.000
_cell.length_c   1.000
_cell.angle_alpha   90.00
_cell.angle_beta   90.00
_cell.angle_gamma   90.00
#
_symmetry.space_group_name_H-M   'P 1'
#
loop_
_entity.id
_entity.type
_entity.pdbx_description
1 polymer ?
#
loop_
_entity_poly.entity_id
_entity_poly.type
_entity_poly.pdbx_seq_one_letter_code
_entity_poly.pdbx_strand_id
1 'polypeptide(L)'
;MASKQKSEVKVLKGQEAENKVLEYVRRMNRPYGAVDVAANLKGAVPKAATQKILVALAEKGELVQKNYGKTTFFVANQAKIDTLSPEKISALEEECKRLDEENKAIALQIKAATTELTKIKNLPSDSELDEQLASLKDAIAKRTVLLQPLRSGAPPISAEEIAQIDADWLKWREEWIRRKKTFNSFWQLATDSLPPQDATILSEDLGIEFDTPEHATLEKSHLCVDTKKNLLKRKRSTSHPRRQSIREELIAILYRLTPRPFYRQVVMEQSNHLIEDASKYDFTCIT
;
A
#
# COMPACT_ATOMS: atom_id res chain seq x y z
N MET A 1 -19.35 6.73 15.54
CA MET A 1 -19.54 5.89 16.74
C MET A 1 -20.05 4.53 16.28
N ALA A 2 -19.19 3.51 16.26
CA ALA A 2 -19.58 2.17 15.85
C ALA A 2 -20.32 1.48 17.01
N SER A 3 -21.61 1.19 16.82
CA SER A 3 -22.38 0.39 17.75
C SER A 3 -21.83 -1.04 17.73
N LYS A 4 -21.20 -1.47 18.83
CA LYS A 4 -20.89 -2.89 19.04
C LYS A 4 -22.22 -3.66 19.06
N GLN A 5 -22.47 -4.46 18.04
CA GLN A 5 -23.50 -5.49 18.06
C GLN A 5 -23.29 -6.36 19.31
N LYS A 6 -24.20 -6.25 20.27
CA LYS A 6 -24.28 -7.20 21.38
C LYS A 6 -24.81 -8.50 20.80
N SER A 7 -23.98 -9.52 20.72
CA SER A 7 -24.42 -10.90 20.51
C SER A 7 -25.52 -11.20 21.52
N GLU A 8 -26.73 -11.48 21.06
CA GLU A 8 -27.87 -11.80 21.91
C GLU A 8 -27.62 -13.17 22.56
N VAL A 9 -27.08 -13.17 23.78
CA VAL A 9 -26.79 -14.39 24.52
C VAL A 9 -28.11 -14.91 25.10
N LYS A 10 -28.55 -16.09 24.64
CA LYS A 10 -29.74 -16.79 25.16
C LYS A 10 -29.62 -16.94 26.68
N VAL A 11 -30.56 -16.36 27.41
CA VAL A 11 -30.62 -16.44 28.89
C VAL A 11 -31.02 -17.85 29.29
N LEU A 12 -30.12 -18.57 29.95
CA LEU A 12 -30.35 -19.92 30.47
C LEU A 12 -31.16 -19.84 31.76
N LYS A 13 -32.08 -20.80 31.97
CA LYS A 13 -32.95 -20.86 33.16
C LYS A 13 -32.89 -22.24 33.81
N GLY A 14 -33.18 -22.28 35.12
CA GLY A 14 -33.31 -23.54 35.86
C GLY A 14 -32.00 -24.34 35.93
N GLN A 15 -32.10 -25.66 35.77
CA GLN A 15 -30.99 -26.59 35.89
C GLN A 15 -29.88 -26.35 34.84
N GLU A 16 -30.22 -25.87 33.65
CA GLU A 16 -29.23 -25.55 32.62
C GLU A 16 -28.30 -24.41 33.05
N ALA A 17 -28.85 -23.40 33.73
CA ALA A 17 -28.06 -22.29 34.28
C ALA A 17 -27.16 -22.76 35.43
N GLU A 18 -27.66 -23.65 36.28
CA GLU A 18 -26.90 -24.24 37.38
C GLU A 18 -25.71 -25.08 36.88
N ASN A 19 -25.96 -25.97 35.91
CA ASN A 19 -24.92 -26.79 35.30
C ASN A 19 -23.85 -25.93 34.60
N LYS A 20 -24.26 -24.87 33.89
CA LYS A 20 -23.32 -23.95 33.21
C LYS A 20 -22.41 -23.22 34.20
N VAL A 21 -22.96 -22.77 35.32
CA VAL A 21 -22.20 -22.10 36.39
C VAL A 21 -21.24 -23.08 37.04
N LEU A 22 -21.70 -24.30 37.36
CA LEU A 22 -20.85 -25.34 37.94
C LEU A 22 -19.70 -25.76 37.02
N GLU A 23 -20.00 -25.99 35.73
CA GLU A 23 -19.02 -26.31 34.70
C GLU A 23 -17.96 -25.21 34.59
N TYR A 24 -18.39 -23.93 34.56
CA TYR A 24 -17.48 -22.80 34.50
C TYR A 24 -16.55 -22.72 35.70
N VAL A 25 -17.09 -22.84 36.92
CA VAL A 25 -16.30 -22.74 38.17
C VAL A 25 -15.33 -23.91 38.30
N ARG A 26 -15.75 -25.14 37.94
CA ARG A 26 -14.87 -26.33 37.91
C ARG A 26 -13.76 -26.19 36.88
N ARG A 27 -14.08 -25.75 35.67
CA ARG A 27 -13.09 -25.59 34.57
C ARG A 27 -12.04 -24.55 34.90
N MET A 28 -12.44 -23.41 35.46
CA MET A 28 -11.48 -22.34 35.78
C MET A 28 -10.72 -22.60 37.09
N ASN A 29 -11.31 -23.33 38.03
CA ASN A 29 -10.76 -23.68 39.35
C ASN A 29 -10.11 -22.49 40.12
N ARG A 30 -10.65 -21.28 39.92
CA ARG A 30 -10.19 -20.03 40.57
C ARG A 30 -11.28 -19.50 41.49
N PRO A 31 -10.94 -18.85 42.62
CA PRO A 31 -11.92 -18.18 43.47
C PRO A 31 -12.56 -17.00 42.72
N TYR A 32 -13.89 -16.98 42.62
CA TYR A 32 -14.63 -15.90 41.98
C TYR A 32 -15.78 -15.40 42.85
N GLY A 33 -16.10 -14.11 42.73
CA GLY A 33 -17.35 -13.55 43.22
C GLY A 33 -18.50 -13.77 42.24
N ALA A 34 -19.75 -13.70 42.70
CA ALA A 34 -20.91 -13.89 41.82
C ALA A 34 -21.02 -12.86 40.69
N VAL A 35 -20.49 -11.65 40.90
CA VAL A 35 -20.42 -10.60 39.88
C VAL A 35 -19.48 -11.03 38.75
N ASP A 36 -18.31 -11.55 39.10
CA ASP A 36 -17.29 -11.96 38.14
C ASP A 36 -17.75 -13.18 37.33
N VAL A 37 -18.39 -14.15 37.98
CA VAL A 37 -18.96 -15.32 37.29
C VAL A 37 -20.04 -14.89 36.30
N ALA A 38 -20.96 -14.00 36.70
CA ALA A 38 -22.00 -13.50 35.80
C ALA A 38 -21.43 -12.72 34.59
N ALA A 39 -20.37 -11.93 34.82
CA ALA A 39 -19.66 -11.20 33.76
C ALA A 39 -18.92 -12.14 32.81
N ASN A 40 -18.22 -13.15 33.33
CA ASN A 40 -17.47 -14.13 32.54
C ASN A 40 -18.38 -15.05 31.70
N LEU A 41 -19.60 -15.31 32.17
CA LEU A 41 -20.64 -16.01 31.42
C LEU A 41 -21.32 -15.11 30.37
N LYS A 42 -20.85 -13.86 30.17
CA LYS A 42 -21.30 -12.91 29.14
C LYS A 42 -22.83 -12.69 29.14
N GLY A 43 -23.45 -12.72 30.32
CA GLY A 43 -24.89 -12.52 30.46
C GLY A 43 -25.76 -13.76 30.17
N ALA A 44 -25.17 -14.95 29.98
CA ALA A 44 -25.93 -16.21 29.85
C ALA A 44 -26.77 -16.54 31.11
N VAL A 45 -26.32 -16.09 32.28
CA VAL A 45 -27.07 -16.18 33.55
C VAL A 45 -27.10 -14.79 34.21
N PRO A 46 -28.27 -14.25 34.58
CA PRO A 46 -28.38 -12.96 35.23
C PRO A 46 -27.67 -12.94 36.59
N LYS A 47 -27.04 -11.81 36.96
CA LYS A 47 -26.28 -11.65 38.21
C LYS A 47 -27.01 -12.14 39.47
N ALA A 48 -28.29 -11.80 39.61
CA ALA A 48 -29.09 -12.22 40.76
C ALA A 48 -29.33 -13.74 40.78
N ALA A 49 -29.52 -14.36 39.61
CA ALA A 49 -29.65 -15.81 39.49
C ALA A 49 -28.31 -16.52 39.76
N THR A 50 -27.19 -15.99 39.25
CA THR A 50 -25.84 -16.53 39.50
C THR A 50 -25.52 -16.54 40.99
N GLN A 51 -25.84 -15.47 41.74
CA GLN A 51 -25.65 -15.45 43.19
C GLN A 51 -26.43 -16.56 43.90
N LYS A 52 -27.71 -16.73 43.55
CA LYS A 52 -28.57 -17.78 44.15
C LYS A 52 -28.06 -19.19 43.82
N ILE A 53 -27.66 -19.41 42.57
CA ILE A 53 -27.11 -20.68 42.09
C ILE A 53 -25.80 -21.01 42.82
N LEU A 54 -24.88 -20.05 42.98
CA LEU A 54 -23.61 -20.27 43.67
C LEU A 54 -23.80 -20.61 45.15
N VAL A 55 -24.76 -19.97 45.83
CA VAL A 55 -25.12 -20.30 47.22
C VAL A 55 -25.73 -21.70 47.29
N ALA A 56 -26.68 -22.04 46.41
CA ALA A 56 -27.28 -23.37 46.36
C ALA A 56 -26.24 -24.47 46.07
N LEU A 57 -25.27 -24.21 45.18
CA LEU A 57 -24.16 -25.13 44.89
C LEU A 57 -23.17 -25.25 46.06
N ALA A 58 -23.02 -24.20 46.87
CA ALA A 58 -22.24 -24.26 48.10
C ALA A 58 -22.96 -25.07 49.19
N GLU A 59 -24.28 -24.92 49.33
CA GLU A 59 -25.11 -25.72 50.24
C GLU A 59 -25.12 -27.21 49.86
N LYS A 60 -25.12 -27.53 48.55
CA LYS A 60 -24.96 -28.90 48.02
C LYS A 60 -23.55 -29.47 48.23
N GLY A 61 -22.60 -28.68 48.73
CA GLY A 61 -21.21 -29.10 48.98
C GLY A 61 -20.36 -29.27 47.71
N GLU A 62 -20.84 -28.79 46.56
CA GLU A 62 -20.08 -28.78 45.30
C GLU A 62 -19.08 -27.63 45.25
N LEU A 63 -19.42 -26.50 45.87
CA LEU A 63 -18.56 -25.33 46.00
C LEU A 63 -18.26 -25.06 47.49
N VAL A 64 -17.13 -24.43 47.74
CA VAL A 64 -16.78 -23.88 49.04
C VAL A 64 -17.01 -22.37 48.99
N GLN A 65 -17.85 -21.88 49.90
CA GLN A 65 -18.11 -20.47 50.09
C GLN A 65 -17.20 -19.90 51.18
N LYS A 66 -16.52 -18.78 50.91
CA LYS A 66 -15.81 -18.00 51.92
C LYS A 66 -16.25 -16.55 51.89
N ASN A 67 -16.58 -16.02 53.06
CA ASN A 67 -17.03 -14.65 53.23
C ASN A 67 -15.85 -13.79 53.69
N TYR A 68 -15.57 -12.72 52.96
CA TYR A 68 -14.56 -11.71 53.30
C TYR A 68 -15.26 -10.35 53.40
N GLY A 69 -15.60 -9.95 54.62
CA GLY A 69 -16.37 -8.73 54.89
C GLY A 69 -17.71 -8.72 54.15
N LYS A 70 -17.90 -7.76 53.24
CA LYS A 70 -19.13 -7.62 52.43
C LYS A 70 -19.13 -8.49 51.16
N THR A 71 -18.01 -9.13 50.83
CA THR A 71 -17.83 -9.88 49.58
C THR A 71 -17.76 -11.38 49.86
N THR A 72 -18.36 -12.18 48.98
CA THR A 72 -18.37 -13.64 49.08
C THR A 72 -17.68 -14.23 47.85
N PHE A 73 -16.75 -15.15 48.09
CA PHE A 73 -16.03 -15.89 47.06
C PHE A 73 -16.45 -17.35 47.06
N PHE A 74 -16.59 -17.89 45.87
CA PHE A 74 -16.92 -19.29 45.63
C PHE A 74 -15.78 -19.95 44.86
N VAL A 75 -15.40 -21.15 45.29
CA VAL A 75 -14.39 -21.98 44.62
C VAL A 75 -14.90 -23.42 44.55
N ALA A 76 -14.50 -24.19 43.53
CA ALA A 76 -14.80 -25.61 43.50
C ALA A 76 -14.22 -26.32 44.72
N ASN A 77 -14.96 -27.29 45.27
CA ASN A 77 -14.52 -28.02 46.45
C ASN A 77 -13.29 -28.89 46.13
N GLN A 78 -12.11 -28.44 46.56
CA GLN A 78 -10.84 -29.14 46.32
C GLN A 78 -10.75 -30.47 47.09
N ALA A 79 -11.53 -30.66 48.16
CA ALA A 79 -11.52 -31.91 48.92
C ALA A 79 -12.13 -33.10 48.14
N LYS A 80 -12.88 -32.82 47.07
CA LYS A 80 -13.39 -33.84 46.15
C LYS A 80 -12.42 -34.19 45.01
N ILE A 81 -11.28 -33.51 44.94
CA ILE A 81 -10.26 -33.77 43.91
C ILE A 81 -9.26 -34.76 44.49
N ASP A 82 -9.02 -35.84 43.76
CA ASP A 82 -8.07 -36.87 44.17
C ASP A 82 -6.67 -36.28 44.35
N THR A 83 -6.07 -36.53 45.51
CA THR A 83 -4.67 -36.20 45.76
C THR A 83 -3.79 -37.23 45.05
N LEU A 84 -2.92 -36.74 44.18
CA LEU A 84 -1.95 -37.60 43.49
C LEU A 84 -0.80 -37.97 44.44
N SER A 85 -0.29 -39.20 44.32
CA SER A 85 0.92 -39.62 45.04
C SER A 85 2.16 -38.88 44.49
N PRO A 86 3.20 -38.68 45.31
CA PRO A 86 4.42 -37.99 44.87
C PRO A 86 5.08 -38.66 43.66
N GLU A 87 5.00 -39.99 43.56
CA GLU A 87 5.50 -40.77 42.42
C GLU A 87 4.76 -40.42 41.11
N LYS A 88 3.43 -40.31 41.15
CA LYS A 88 2.63 -39.93 39.98
C LYS A 88 2.90 -38.49 39.56
N ILE A 89 3.15 -37.59 40.51
CA ILE A 89 3.53 -36.20 40.22
C ILE A 89 4.87 -36.17 39.49
N SER A 90 5.87 -36.89 39.99
CA SER A 90 7.19 -36.99 39.33
C SER A 90 7.08 -37.53 37.90
N ALA A 91 6.29 -38.59 37.69
CA ALA A 91 6.06 -39.16 36.35
C ALA A 91 5.39 -38.16 35.39
N LEU A 92 4.41 -37.39 35.86
CA LEU A 92 3.75 -36.35 35.06
C LEU A 92 4.67 -35.17 34.76
N GLU A 93 5.55 -34.79 35.69
CA GLU A 93 6.55 -33.74 35.45
C GLU A 93 7.57 -34.15 34.38
N GLU A 94 8.01 -35.41 34.39
CA GLU A 94 8.88 -35.96 33.35
C GLU A 94 8.18 -36.00 31.98
N GLU A 95 6.91 -36.42 31.95
CA GLU A 95 6.11 -36.39 30.72
C GLU A 95 5.90 -34.96 30.20
N CYS A 96 5.61 -33.99 31.08
CA CYS A 96 5.48 -32.59 30.69
C CYS A 96 6.79 -32.05 30.10
N LYS A 97 7.94 -32.38 30.70
CA LYS A 97 9.26 -31.99 30.17
C LYS A 97 9.50 -32.59 28.79
N ARG A 98 9.24 -33.89 28.62
CA ARG A 98 9.37 -34.60 27.33
C ARG A 98 8.51 -33.95 26.25
N LEU A 99 7.23 -33.69 26.55
CA LEU A 99 6.30 -33.05 25.61
C LEU A 99 6.69 -31.60 25.30
N ASP A 100 7.25 -30.85 26.26
CA ASP A 100 7.75 -29.49 26.02
C ASP A 100 8.98 -29.49 25.09
N GLU A 101 9.88 -30.44 25.25
CA GLU A 101 11.03 -30.64 24.36
C GLU A 101 10.59 -31.05 22.95
N GLU A 102 9.65 -31.98 22.82
CA GLU A 102 9.08 -32.40 21.54
C GLU A 102 8.37 -31.24 20.83
N ASN A 103 7.56 -30.47 21.56
CA ASN A 103 6.90 -29.27 21.01
C ASN A 103 7.91 -28.23 20.53
N LYS A 104 9.02 -28.02 21.25
CA LYS A 104 10.10 -27.12 20.80
C LYS A 104 10.74 -27.63 19.52
N ALA A 105 11.00 -28.94 19.41
CA ALA A 105 11.58 -29.54 18.21
C ALA A 105 10.64 -29.38 17.00
N ILE A 106 9.36 -29.71 17.15
CA ILE A 106 8.34 -29.54 16.10
C ILE A 106 8.19 -28.07 15.70
N ALA A 107 8.18 -27.14 16.67
CA ALA A 107 8.11 -25.72 16.37
C ALA A 107 9.30 -25.22 15.54
N LEU A 108 10.50 -25.77 15.75
CA LEU A 108 11.67 -25.48 14.92
C LEU A 108 11.52 -26.04 13.50
N GLN A 109 11.01 -27.27 13.37
CA GLN A 109 10.73 -27.87 12.06
C GLN A 109 9.69 -27.07 11.26
N ILE A 110 8.62 -26.62 11.91
CA ILE A 110 7.61 -25.75 11.28
C ILE A 110 8.25 -24.44 10.81
N LYS A 111 9.11 -23.82 11.60
CA LYS A 111 9.83 -22.62 11.19
C LYS A 111 10.72 -22.88 9.97
N ALA A 112 11.46 -23.98 9.95
CA ALA A 112 12.28 -24.34 8.79
C ALA A 112 11.41 -24.56 7.53
N ALA A 113 10.39 -25.41 7.63
CA ALA A 113 9.50 -25.72 6.51
C ALA A 113 8.76 -24.47 5.98
N THR A 114 8.33 -23.57 6.86
CA THR A 114 7.69 -22.31 6.45
C THR A 114 8.65 -21.36 5.75
N THR A 115 9.92 -21.29 6.18
CA THR A 115 10.94 -20.51 5.45
C THR A 115 11.25 -21.09 4.07
N GLU A 116 11.25 -22.41 3.90
CA GLU A 116 11.45 -23.03 2.58
C GLU A 116 10.24 -22.82 1.68
N LEU A 117 9.04 -23.02 2.21
CA LEU A 117 7.79 -22.81 1.49
C LEU A 117 7.67 -21.35 1.00
N THR A 118 7.98 -20.37 1.86
CA THR A 118 7.97 -18.96 1.47
C THR A 118 9.01 -18.64 0.40
N LYS A 119 10.21 -19.24 0.45
CA LYS A 119 11.19 -19.10 -0.64
C LYS A 119 10.62 -19.60 -1.96
N ILE A 120 10.07 -20.82 -1.98
CA ILE A 120 9.50 -21.45 -3.18
C ILE A 120 8.31 -20.64 -3.72
N LYS A 121 7.41 -20.19 -2.86
CA LYS A 121 6.25 -19.38 -3.28
C LYS A 121 6.62 -18.01 -3.85
N ASN A 122 7.77 -17.47 -3.46
CA ASN A 122 8.25 -16.18 -3.98
C ASN A 122 9.03 -16.34 -5.29
N LEU A 123 9.32 -17.57 -5.72
CA LEU A 123 9.86 -17.82 -7.04
C LEU A 123 8.70 -17.80 -8.05
N PRO A 124 8.86 -17.12 -9.20
CA PRO A 124 7.89 -17.19 -10.27
C PRO A 124 7.79 -18.63 -10.78
N SER A 125 6.60 -19.01 -11.23
CA SER A 125 6.39 -20.30 -11.88
C SER A 125 7.07 -20.36 -13.25
N ASP A 126 7.33 -21.57 -13.75
CA ASP A 126 7.95 -21.76 -15.06
C ASP A 126 7.16 -21.07 -16.19
N SER A 127 5.81 -21.11 -16.11
CA SER A 127 4.94 -20.41 -17.06
C SER A 127 5.11 -18.89 -16.99
N GLU A 128 5.21 -18.31 -15.80
CA GLU A 128 5.44 -16.87 -15.63
C GLU A 128 6.84 -16.46 -16.10
N LEU A 129 7.84 -17.33 -15.92
CA LEU A 129 9.19 -17.12 -16.45
C LEU A 129 9.19 -17.12 -17.98
N ASP A 130 8.45 -18.03 -18.62
CA ASP A 130 8.33 -18.09 -20.08
C ASP A 130 7.67 -16.81 -20.64
N GLU A 131 6.60 -16.33 -19.99
CA GLU A 131 5.95 -15.06 -20.35
C GLU A 131 6.90 -13.87 -20.19
N GLN A 132 7.63 -13.80 -19.07
CA GLN A 132 8.62 -12.75 -18.84
C GLN A 132 9.75 -12.80 -19.87
N LEU A 133 10.23 -13.99 -20.23
CA LEU A 133 11.25 -14.18 -21.26
C LEU A 133 10.74 -13.73 -22.63
N ALA A 134 9.52 -14.08 -23.01
CA ALA A 134 8.91 -13.65 -24.27
C ALA A 134 8.81 -12.12 -24.32
N SER A 135 8.27 -11.51 -23.26
CA SER A 135 8.15 -10.05 -23.14
C SER A 135 9.50 -9.32 -23.20
N LEU A 136 10.51 -9.83 -22.49
CA LEU A 136 11.85 -9.27 -22.51
C LEU A 136 12.52 -9.41 -23.89
N LYS A 137 12.36 -10.56 -24.56
CA LYS A 137 12.86 -10.77 -25.93
C LYS A 137 12.23 -9.78 -26.90
N ASP A 138 10.92 -9.57 -26.83
CA ASP A 138 10.22 -8.59 -27.65
C ASP A 138 10.69 -7.16 -27.37
N ALA A 139 10.88 -6.80 -26.10
CA ALA A 139 11.39 -5.48 -25.72
C ALA A 139 12.82 -5.25 -26.24
N ILE A 140 13.66 -6.28 -26.18
CA ILE A 140 15.02 -6.25 -26.74
C ILE A 140 14.96 -6.08 -28.25
N ALA A 141 14.12 -6.85 -28.95
CA ALA A 141 13.96 -6.74 -30.41
C ALA A 141 13.53 -5.33 -30.82
N LYS A 142 12.49 -4.78 -30.18
CA LYS A 142 12.00 -3.41 -30.43
C LYS A 142 13.08 -2.36 -30.20
N ARG A 143 13.79 -2.41 -29.08
CA ARG A 143 14.88 -1.47 -28.78
C ARG A 143 16.03 -1.62 -29.76
N THR A 144 16.34 -2.84 -30.18
CA THR A 144 17.41 -3.10 -31.15
C THR A 144 17.10 -2.47 -32.51
N VAL A 145 15.85 -2.60 -32.99
CA VAL A 145 15.39 -1.93 -34.21
C VAL A 145 15.47 -0.41 -34.07
N LEU A 146 14.98 0.15 -32.95
CA LEU A 146 15.06 1.60 -32.71
C LEU A 146 16.49 2.14 -32.68
N LEU A 147 17.43 1.35 -32.14
CA LEU A 147 18.85 1.74 -32.07
C LEU A 147 19.61 1.49 -33.37
N GLN A 148 19.06 0.71 -34.31
CA GLN A 148 19.77 0.32 -35.53
C GLN A 148 20.21 1.54 -36.36
N PRO A 149 19.38 2.58 -36.62
CA PRO A 149 19.79 3.77 -37.38
C PRO A 149 20.95 4.52 -36.73
N LEU A 150 20.90 4.67 -35.40
CA LEU A 150 21.96 5.31 -34.62
C LEU A 150 23.27 4.52 -34.67
N ARG A 151 23.17 3.17 -34.67
CA ARG A 151 24.34 2.28 -34.79
C ARG A 151 24.89 2.20 -36.20
N SER A 152 24.07 2.39 -37.24
CA SER A 152 24.52 2.46 -38.63
C SER A 152 25.14 3.81 -39.02
N GLY A 153 25.34 4.71 -38.05
CA GLY A 153 26.00 5.99 -38.28
C GLY A 153 25.08 7.06 -38.87
N ALA A 154 23.76 6.95 -38.68
CA ALA A 154 22.87 8.07 -38.99
C ALA A 154 23.30 9.28 -38.16
N PRO A 155 23.57 10.44 -38.79
CA PRO A 155 24.00 11.62 -38.06
C PRO A 155 22.89 12.03 -37.08
N PRO A 156 23.18 12.19 -35.78
CA PRO A 156 22.21 12.77 -34.87
C PRO A 156 21.93 14.20 -35.34
N ILE A 157 20.66 14.61 -35.34
CA ILE A 157 20.29 16.00 -35.57
C ILE A 157 21.03 16.83 -34.51
N SER A 158 21.79 17.82 -34.97
CA SER A 158 22.55 18.69 -34.07
C SER A 158 21.62 19.52 -33.19
N ALA A 159 22.12 19.96 -32.03
CA ALA A 159 21.34 20.82 -31.15
C ALA A 159 20.93 22.15 -31.83
N GLU A 160 21.77 22.63 -32.76
CA GLU A 160 21.52 23.84 -33.55
C GLU A 160 20.38 23.63 -34.55
N GLU A 161 20.36 22.50 -35.27
CA GLU A 161 19.28 22.16 -36.20
C GLU A 161 17.93 21.99 -35.49
N ILE A 162 17.91 21.36 -34.31
CA ILE A 162 16.68 21.25 -33.50
C ILE A 162 16.19 22.64 -33.09
N ALA A 163 17.09 23.50 -32.59
CA ALA A 163 16.74 24.86 -32.19
C ALA A 163 16.21 25.70 -33.37
N GLN A 164 16.77 25.50 -34.57
CA GLN A 164 16.31 26.18 -35.78
C GLN A 164 14.91 25.68 -36.20
N ILE A 165 14.67 24.36 -36.16
CA ILE A 165 13.34 23.78 -36.45
C ILE A 165 12.29 24.31 -35.47
N ASP A 166 12.61 24.38 -34.19
CA ASP A 166 11.70 24.94 -33.17
C ASP A 166 11.42 26.42 -33.41
N ALA A 167 12.45 27.21 -33.77
CA ALA A 167 12.31 28.62 -34.08
C ALA A 167 11.44 28.85 -35.34
N ASP A 168 11.66 28.05 -36.38
CA ASP A 168 10.87 28.10 -37.62
C ASP A 168 9.43 27.66 -37.38
N TRP A 169 9.21 26.60 -36.59
CA TRP A 169 7.88 26.17 -36.19
C TRP A 169 7.11 27.29 -35.48
N LEU A 170 7.73 27.95 -34.49
CA LEU A 170 7.12 29.06 -33.76
C LEU A 170 6.77 30.21 -34.71
N LYS A 171 7.71 30.63 -35.55
CA LYS A 171 7.54 31.74 -36.50
C LYS A 171 6.40 31.47 -37.49
N TRP A 172 6.46 30.35 -38.20
CA TRP A 172 5.50 30.03 -39.25
C TRP A 172 4.11 29.75 -38.69
N ARG A 173 4.04 29.16 -37.51
CA ARG A 173 2.77 28.98 -36.81
C ARG A 173 2.12 30.30 -36.41
N GLU A 174 2.88 31.24 -35.83
CA GLU A 174 2.34 32.55 -35.49
C GLU A 174 1.81 33.29 -36.72
N GLU A 175 2.55 33.23 -37.82
CA GLU A 175 2.14 33.79 -39.11
C GLU A 175 0.89 33.11 -39.66
N TRP A 176 0.79 31.78 -39.60
CA TRP A 176 -0.40 31.03 -40.03
C TRP A 176 -1.64 31.44 -39.23
N ILE A 177 -1.56 31.44 -37.90
CA ILE A 177 -2.70 31.83 -37.03
C ILE A 177 -3.10 33.29 -37.30
N ARG A 178 -2.12 34.19 -37.46
CA ARG A 178 -2.38 35.61 -37.74
C ARG A 178 -3.09 35.78 -39.09
N ARG A 179 -2.57 35.16 -40.16
CA ARG A 179 -3.13 35.25 -41.51
C ARG A 179 -4.53 34.66 -41.58
N LYS A 180 -4.74 33.48 -40.99
CA LYS A 180 -6.06 32.83 -40.87
C LYS A 180 -7.06 33.74 -40.16
N LYS A 181 -6.66 34.36 -39.05
CA LYS A 181 -7.52 35.31 -38.32
C LYS A 181 -7.89 36.52 -39.19
N THR A 182 -6.91 37.15 -39.82
CA THR A 182 -7.15 38.30 -40.71
C THR A 182 -8.06 37.94 -41.87
N PHE A 183 -7.80 36.82 -42.53
CA PHE A 183 -8.61 36.31 -43.62
C PHE A 183 -10.06 36.06 -43.15
N ASN A 184 -10.26 35.32 -42.07
CA ASN A 184 -11.60 35.06 -41.55
C ASN A 184 -12.33 36.35 -41.14
N SER A 185 -11.65 37.33 -40.53
CA SER A 185 -12.28 38.62 -40.21
C SER A 185 -12.69 39.40 -41.46
N PHE A 186 -11.84 39.42 -42.50
CA PHE A 186 -12.15 40.09 -43.76
C PHE A 186 -13.27 39.37 -44.52
N TRP A 187 -13.20 38.04 -44.60
CA TRP A 187 -14.19 37.20 -45.26
C TRP A 187 -15.56 37.40 -44.63
N GLN A 188 -15.65 37.34 -43.30
CA GLN A 188 -16.91 37.61 -42.59
C GLN A 188 -17.45 39.00 -42.90
N LEU A 189 -16.62 40.05 -42.90
CA LEU A 189 -17.06 41.40 -43.25
C LEU A 189 -17.59 41.50 -44.69
N ALA A 190 -16.96 40.79 -45.64
CA ALA A 190 -17.39 40.78 -47.04
C ALA A 190 -18.68 39.98 -47.26
N THR A 191 -18.92 38.94 -46.46
CA THR A 191 -20.08 38.06 -46.61
C THR A 191 -21.23 38.34 -45.63
N ASP A 192 -21.06 39.25 -44.66
CA ASP A 192 -22.06 39.54 -43.61
C ASP A 192 -23.40 40.03 -44.19
N SER A 193 -23.35 40.70 -45.35
CA SER A 193 -24.51 41.19 -46.07
C SER A 193 -25.11 40.18 -47.05
N LEU A 194 -24.49 39.02 -47.24
CA LEU A 194 -24.89 38.00 -48.21
C LEU A 194 -25.63 36.82 -47.52
N PRO A 195 -26.63 36.22 -48.18
CA PRO A 195 -27.17 34.93 -47.77
C PRO A 195 -26.06 33.85 -47.73
N PRO A 196 -26.14 32.86 -46.82
CA PRO A 196 -25.09 31.83 -46.67
C PRO A 196 -24.79 31.01 -47.95
N GLN A 197 -25.80 30.81 -48.80
CA GLN A 197 -25.66 30.09 -50.07
C GLN A 197 -24.81 30.90 -51.07
N ASP A 198 -25.07 32.21 -51.17
CA ASP A 198 -24.34 33.13 -52.05
C ASP A 198 -22.90 33.33 -51.58
N ALA A 199 -22.67 33.35 -50.27
CA ALA A 199 -21.32 33.38 -49.69
C ALA A 199 -20.52 32.12 -50.03
N THR A 200 -21.17 30.95 -50.10
CA THR A 200 -20.52 29.68 -50.47
C THR A 200 -20.15 29.67 -51.95
N ILE A 201 -21.07 30.07 -52.82
CA ILE A 201 -20.82 30.21 -54.26
C ILE A 201 -19.67 31.20 -54.51
N LEU A 202 -19.67 32.33 -53.80
CA LEU A 202 -18.60 33.33 -53.90
C LEU A 202 -17.24 32.77 -53.46
N SER A 203 -17.17 31.95 -52.40
CA SER A 203 -15.90 31.31 -52.02
C SER A 203 -15.40 30.32 -53.07
N GLU A 204 -16.30 29.58 -53.72
CA GLU A 204 -15.95 28.63 -54.78
C GLU A 204 -15.46 29.35 -56.03
N ASP A 205 -16.15 30.42 -56.45
CA ASP A 205 -15.77 31.26 -57.60
C ASP A 205 -14.41 31.95 -57.39
N LEU A 206 -14.11 32.36 -56.15
CA LEU A 206 -12.82 32.95 -55.77
C LEU A 206 -11.73 31.90 -55.49
N GLY A 207 -12.05 30.60 -55.54
CA GLY A 207 -11.12 29.51 -55.30
C GLY A 207 -10.58 29.46 -53.87
N ILE A 208 -11.40 29.82 -52.88
CA ILE A 208 -11.01 29.87 -51.48
C ILE A 208 -11.16 28.48 -50.85
N GLU A 209 -10.04 27.91 -50.40
CA GLU A 209 -10.02 26.66 -49.64
C GLU A 209 -9.90 26.94 -48.14
N PHE A 210 -10.89 26.48 -47.37
CA PHE A 210 -10.88 26.61 -45.91
C PHE A 210 -10.11 25.45 -45.24
N ASP A 211 -9.64 25.70 -44.02
CA ASP A 211 -8.93 24.71 -43.19
C ASP A 211 -9.72 23.39 -43.04
N THR A 212 -9.05 22.28 -43.35
CA THR A 212 -9.57 20.91 -43.15
C THR A 212 -9.66 20.55 -41.64
N PRO A 213 -10.41 19.51 -41.25
CA PRO A 213 -10.47 19.05 -39.85
C PRO A 213 -9.10 18.72 -39.25
N GLU A 214 -8.13 18.28 -40.05
CA GLU A 214 -6.76 18.00 -39.60
C GLU A 214 -6.08 19.27 -39.07
N HIS A 215 -6.25 20.41 -39.74
CA HIS A 215 -5.75 21.71 -39.29
C HIS A 215 -6.36 22.11 -37.93
N ALA A 216 -7.64 21.85 -37.73
CA ALA A 216 -8.32 22.10 -36.46
C ALA A 216 -7.82 21.17 -35.33
N THR A 217 -7.46 19.92 -35.65
CA THR A 217 -6.84 19.01 -34.67
C THR A 217 -5.41 19.41 -34.32
N LEU A 218 -4.63 19.87 -35.31
CA LEU A 218 -3.27 20.38 -35.11
C LEU A 218 -3.27 21.63 -34.22
N GLU A 219 -4.22 22.54 -34.43
CA GLU A 219 -4.40 23.75 -33.62
C GLU A 219 -4.74 23.43 -32.15
N LYS A 220 -5.47 22.34 -31.91
CA LYS A 220 -5.82 21.85 -30.56
C LYS A 220 -4.73 20.98 -29.91
N SER A 221 -3.75 20.53 -30.68
CA SER A 221 -2.66 19.69 -30.18
C SER A 221 -1.72 20.46 -29.25
N HIS A 222 -0.97 19.74 -28.42
CA HIS A 222 0.06 20.30 -27.54
C HIS A 222 1.14 21.08 -28.32
N LEU A 223 1.40 20.70 -29.57
CA LEU A 223 2.32 21.40 -30.48
C LEU A 223 1.90 22.87 -30.74
N CYS A 224 0.60 23.16 -30.63
CA CYS A 224 0.06 24.51 -30.72
C CYS A 224 -0.34 25.10 -29.36
N VAL A 225 -0.89 24.35 -28.42
CA VAL A 225 -1.46 24.95 -27.20
C VAL A 225 -0.39 25.38 -26.18
N ASP A 226 0.78 24.73 -26.14
CA ASP A 226 1.72 24.89 -25.02
C ASP A 226 2.63 26.13 -25.06
N THR A 227 2.74 26.85 -26.19
CA THR A 227 3.74 27.94 -26.31
C THR A 227 3.29 29.29 -25.74
N LYS A 228 2.00 29.48 -25.43
CA LYS A 228 1.49 30.73 -24.78
C LYS A 228 1.65 30.73 -23.25
N LYS A 229 2.10 29.63 -22.64
CA LYS A 229 2.50 29.65 -21.22
C LYS A 229 3.95 30.13 -21.10
N ASN A 230 4.09 31.46 -21.02
CA ASN A 230 5.24 32.18 -20.42
C ASN A 230 6.59 32.16 -21.16
N LEU A 231 6.72 32.98 -22.20
CA LEU A 231 8.04 33.51 -22.62
C LEU A 231 8.54 34.71 -21.79
N LEU A 232 7.78 35.18 -20.79
CA LEU A 232 8.16 36.33 -19.93
C LEU A 232 8.03 36.10 -18.41
N LYS A 233 7.99 34.85 -17.96
CA LYS A 233 8.34 34.50 -16.58
C LYS A 233 9.06 33.16 -16.56
N ARG A 234 10.28 33.12 -17.10
CA ARG A 234 11.31 32.36 -16.39
C ARG A 234 11.55 33.12 -15.08
N LYS A 235 10.69 32.88 -14.07
CA LYS A 235 11.20 32.88 -12.70
C LYS A 235 12.50 32.09 -12.82
N ARG A 236 13.63 32.68 -12.42
CA ARG A 236 14.69 31.83 -11.91
C ARG A 236 13.99 31.04 -10.81
N SER A 237 13.49 29.85 -11.15
CA SER A 237 13.44 28.80 -10.16
C SER A 237 14.89 28.72 -9.79
N THR A 238 15.17 29.29 -8.62
CA THR A 238 16.25 28.83 -7.79
C THR A 238 16.41 27.35 -8.10
N SER A 239 17.62 26.98 -8.50
CA SER A 239 18.08 25.60 -8.48
C SER A 239 17.83 25.07 -7.07
N HIS A 240 16.59 24.70 -6.79
CA HIS A 240 16.19 24.06 -5.55
C HIS A 240 16.37 22.58 -5.82
N PRO A 241 17.27 21.93 -5.08
CA PRO A 241 18.11 20.92 -5.65
C PRO A 241 17.34 19.61 -5.61
N ARG A 242 16.96 19.10 -6.77
CA ARG A 242 16.50 17.71 -6.94
C ARG A 242 17.53 16.70 -6.37
N ARG A 243 18.80 17.10 -6.21
CA ARG A 243 19.82 16.34 -5.49
C ARG A 243 19.62 16.27 -3.98
N GLN A 244 19.04 17.28 -3.30
CA GLN A 244 18.68 17.15 -1.86
C GLN A 244 17.44 16.29 -1.66
N SER A 245 16.44 16.37 -2.54
CA SER A 245 15.24 15.53 -2.44
C SER A 245 15.55 14.05 -2.62
N ILE A 246 16.41 13.68 -3.59
CA ILE A 246 16.85 12.28 -3.77
C ILE A 246 17.76 11.85 -2.60
N ARG A 247 18.61 12.74 -2.08
CA ARG A 247 19.47 12.46 -0.91
C ARG A 247 18.64 12.24 0.35
N GLU A 248 17.62 13.05 0.61
CA GLU A 248 16.72 12.93 1.75
C GLU A 248 15.82 11.69 1.64
N GLU A 249 15.35 11.35 0.44
CA GLU A 249 14.61 10.11 0.20
C GLU A 249 15.49 8.86 0.38
N LEU A 250 16.72 8.85 -0.15
CA LEU A 250 17.65 7.74 0.05
C LEU A 250 18.07 7.60 1.51
N ILE A 251 18.29 8.70 2.22
CA ILE A 251 18.57 8.70 3.68
C ILE A 251 17.35 8.16 4.44
N ALA A 252 16.12 8.58 4.10
CA ALA A 252 14.91 8.10 4.75
C ALA A 252 14.66 6.60 4.49
N ILE A 253 14.98 6.11 3.29
CA ILE A 253 14.88 4.68 2.92
C ILE A 253 15.94 3.87 3.68
N LEU A 254 17.19 4.35 3.74
CA LEU A 254 18.27 3.70 4.50
C LEU A 254 17.96 3.65 6.01
N TYR A 255 17.38 4.71 6.58
CA TYR A 255 16.96 4.74 7.97
C TYR A 255 15.84 3.75 8.31
N ARG A 256 14.95 3.45 7.35
CA ARG A 256 13.87 2.47 7.54
C ARG A 256 14.34 1.03 7.41
N LEU A 257 15.48 0.79 6.75
CA LEU A 257 15.94 -0.56 6.40
C LEU A 257 17.09 -1.09 7.29
N THR A 258 17.75 -0.27 8.11
CA THR A 258 18.87 -0.74 8.96
C THR A 258 18.54 -0.70 10.47
N PRO A 259 18.45 -1.84 11.20
CA PRO A 259 17.95 -1.87 12.58
C PRO A 259 18.95 -1.48 13.69
N ARG A 260 20.18 -1.05 13.40
CA ARG A 260 21.19 -0.82 14.46
C ARG A 260 22.07 0.42 14.24
N PRO A 261 22.31 1.22 15.30
CA PRO A 261 22.99 2.51 15.20
C PRO A 261 24.48 2.44 14.81
N PHE A 262 25.13 1.28 14.95
CA PHE A 262 26.57 1.13 14.72
C PHE A 262 26.97 1.04 13.24
N TYR A 263 26.08 0.56 12.36
CA TYR A 263 26.34 0.49 10.91
C TYR A 263 26.02 1.81 10.17
N ARG A 264 25.38 2.77 10.87
CA ARG A 264 24.92 4.05 10.32
C ARG A 264 26.06 5.03 10.04
N GLN A 265 27.17 4.92 10.77
CA GLN A 265 28.35 5.76 10.57
C GLN A 265 29.13 5.33 9.32
N VAL A 266 29.40 4.03 9.19
CA VAL A 266 30.20 3.46 8.10
C VAL A 266 29.51 3.61 6.74
N VAL A 267 28.20 3.40 6.67
CA VAL A 267 27.44 3.53 5.40
C VAL A 267 27.32 4.99 4.96
N MET A 268 27.16 5.95 5.90
CA MET A 268 27.15 7.38 5.58
C MET A 268 28.50 7.86 5.05
N GLU A 269 29.60 7.35 5.61
CA GLU A 269 30.97 7.72 5.23
C GLU A 269 31.35 7.18 3.84
N GLN A 270 30.99 5.92 3.54
CA GLN A 270 31.17 5.34 2.19
C GLN A 270 30.26 6.00 1.14
N SER A 271 29.05 6.39 1.51
CA SER A 271 28.11 7.07 0.60
C SER A 271 28.58 8.48 0.25
N ASN A 272 29.15 9.23 1.21
CA ASN A 272 29.72 10.54 0.94
C ASN A 272 30.96 10.45 0.03
N HIS A 273 31.78 9.41 0.20
CA HIS A 273 32.98 9.20 -0.64
C HIS A 273 32.61 8.92 -2.11
N LEU A 274 31.59 8.09 -2.36
CA LEU A 274 31.08 7.81 -3.71
C LEU A 274 30.42 9.03 -4.39
N ILE A 275 29.85 9.95 -3.59
CA ILE A 275 29.23 11.18 -4.10
C ILE A 275 30.29 12.25 -4.42
N GLU A 276 31.37 12.34 -3.64
CA GLU A 276 32.53 13.18 -3.96
C GLU A 276 33.27 12.69 -5.22
N ASP A 277 33.38 11.38 -5.41
CA ASP A 277 33.97 10.81 -6.63
C ASP A 277 33.09 11.07 -7.86
N ALA A 278 31.76 11.01 -7.73
CA ALA A 278 30.83 11.40 -8.80
C ALA A 278 30.83 12.91 -9.10
N SER A 279 31.27 13.75 -8.16
CA SER A 279 31.45 15.20 -8.35
C SER A 279 32.76 15.57 -9.04
N LYS A 280 33.75 14.65 -9.08
CA LYS A 280 35.01 14.85 -9.80
C LYS A 280 34.92 14.56 -11.30
N TYR A 281 33.90 13.82 -11.74
CA TYR A 281 33.57 13.66 -13.15
C TYR A 281 32.71 14.84 -13.62
N ASP A 282 33.31 16.02 -13.65
CA ASP A 282 32.82 17.14 -14.45
C ASP A 282 32.92 16.71 -15.92
N PHE A 283 31.77 16.44 -16.54
CA PHE A 283 31.63 16.55 -17.99
C PHE A 283 31.85 18.03 -18.32
N THR A 284 33.10 18.38 -18.60
CA THR A 284 33.48 19.62 -19.25
C THR A 284 32.61 19.77 -20.49
N CYS A 285 31.67 20.71 -20.42
CA CYS A 285 30.99 21.27 -21.59
C CYS A 285 32.08 21.78 -22.55
N ILE A 286 32.27 21.04 -23.64
CA ILE A 286 32.89 21.54 -24.84
C ILE A 286 31.84 22.45 -25.49
N THR A 287 32.21 23.74 -25.54
CA THR A 287 31.68 24.89 -26.31
C THR A 287 30.36 24.73 -27.02
#